data_AF-A0A9P9S7F2-F1
#
_entry.id   AF-A0A9P9S7F2-F1
#
_cell.length_a   1.000
_cell.length_b   1.000
_cell.length_c   1.000
_cell.angle_alpha   90.00
_cell.angle_beta   90.00
_cell.angle_gamma   90.00
#
_symmetry.space_group_name_H-M   'P 1'
#
loop_
_entity.id
_entity.type
_entity.pdbx_description
1 polymer ?
#
loop_
_entity_poly.entity_id
_entity_poly.type
_entity_poly.pdbx_seq_one_letter_code
_entity_poly.pdbx_strand_id
1 'polypeptide(L)'
;MIGSMHSTEDPDAYIFKCCSPKCKGKTFGRWYDLKRHHDGAHASQRKVFWCEEPGCKRSAAIGRRPFARKDKLMDHVRKMHIK
;
A
#
# COMPACT_ATOMS: atom_id res chain seq x y z
N MET A 1 9.28 7.70 -12.95
CA MET A 1 10.07 6.47 -12.68
C MET A 1 9.87 6.08 -11.22
N ILE A 2 9.37 4.86 -10.94
CA ILE A 2 8.96 4.42 -9.58
C ILE A 2 10.15 3.90 -8.75
N GLY A 3 11.08 3.22 -9.42
CA GLY A 3 12.26 2.62 -8.81
C GLY A 3 13.18 1.99 -9.86
N SER A 4 14.27 1.37 -9.39
CA SER A 4 15.25 0.64 -10.20
C SER A 4 15.39 -0.81 -9.72
N MET A 5 15.69 -1.72 -10.63
CA MET A 5 15.97 -3.14 -10.34
C MET A 5 17.48 -3.37 -10.30
N HIS A 6 17.94 -4.10 -9.29
CA HIS A 6 19.34 -4.45 -9.06
C HIS A 6 19.44 -5.97 -8.97
N SER A 7 20.30 -6.59 -9.75
CA SER A 7 20.62 -8.02 -9.61
C SER A 7 21.44 -8.23 -8.33
N THR A 8 21.27 -9.39 -7.70
CA THR A 8 22.11 -9.82 -6.59
C THR A 8 23.08 -10.90 -7.06
N GLU A 9 23.86 -11.46 -6.13
CA GLU A 9 24.80 -12.57 -6.40
C GLU A 9 24.06 -13.84 -6.84
N ASP A 10 22.80 -13.99 -6.42
CA ASP A 10 21.89 -15.01 -6.92
C ASP A 10 21.24 -14.49 -8.22
N PRO A 11 21.44 -15.18 -9.37
CA PRO A 11 20.95 -14.74 -10.68
C PRO A 11 19.43 -14.65 -10.78
N ASP A 12 18.69 -15.35 -9.92
CA ASP A 12 17.22 -15.31 -9.87
C ASP A 12 16.68 -14.32 -8.83
N ALA A 13 17.55 -13.76 -7.98
CA ALA A 13 17.16 -12.80 -6.96
C ALA A 13 17.45 -11.35 -7.37
N TYR A 14 16.36 -10.58 -7.51
CA TYR A 14 16.39 -9.16 -7.80
C TYR A 14 15.93 -8.33 -6.60
N ILE A 15 16.59 -7.19 -6.38
CA ILE A 15 16.18 -6.19 -5.40
C ILE A 15 15.70 -4.94 -6.13
N PHE A 16 14.53 -4.45 -5.72
CA PHE A 16 13.92 -3.25 -6.24
C PHE A 16 14.13 -2.07 -5.28
N LYS A 17 14.64 -0.94 -5.76
CA LYS A 17 14.93 0.25 -4.96
C LYS A 17 14.03 1.41 -5.35
N CYS A 18 13.51 2.14 -4.37
CA CYS A 18 12.76 3.37 -4.65
C CYS A 18 13.69 4.52 -5.05
N CYS A 19 13.34 5.27 -6.10
CA CYS A 19 14.13 6.40 -6.59
C CYS A 19 13.86 7.72 -5.85
N SER A 20 12.88 7.77 -4.94
CA SER A 20 12.54 9.00 -4.23
C SER A 20 13.64 9.35 -3.19
N PRO A 21 14.13 10.60 -3.15
CA PRO A 21 15.16 11.01 -2.19
C PRO A 21 14.71 10.86 -0.73
N LYS A 22 13.39 10.93 -0.47
CA LYS A 22 12.79 10.70 0.86
C LYS A 22 12.76 9.22 1.27
N CYS A 23 13.15 8.31 0.38
CA CYS A 23 13.14 6.86 0.61
C CYS A 23 14.51 6.22 0.37
N LYS A 24 15.58 7.01 0.55
CA LYS A 24 16.97 6.56 0.43
C LYS A 24 17.19 5.28 1.24
N GLY A 25 17.71 4.24 0.60
CA GLY A 25 17.99 2.94 1.22
C GLY A 25 16.81 1.97 1.30
N LYS A 26 15.59 2.35 0.87
CA LYS A 26 14.46 1.40 0.84
C LYS A 26 14.57 0.43 -0.33
N THR A 27 14.74 -0.84 0.00
CA THR A 27 14.76 -1.99 -0.91
C THR A 27 13.53 -2.86 -0.73
N PHE A 28 13.15 -3.57 -1.78
CA PHE A 28 12.02 -4.48 -1.82
C PHE A 28 12.44 -5.74 -2.59
N GLY A 29 12.07 -6.92 -2.10
CA GLY A 29 12.35 -8.18 -2.81
C GLY A 29 11.41 -8.45 -3.99
N ARG A 30 10.32 -7.68 -4.14
CA ARG A 30 9.34 -7.84 -5.22
C ARG A 30 8.96 -6.50 -5.82
N TRP A 31 8.79 -6.46 -7.13
CA TRP A 31 8.32 -5.27 -7.85
C TRP A 31 6.96 -4.79 -7.33
N TYR A 32 6.07 -5.73 -6.98
CA TYR A 32 4.76 -5.43 -6.40
C TYR A 32 4.86 -4.64 -5.09
N ASP A 33 5.82 -4.96 -4.22
CA ASP A 33 6.01 -4.25 -2.96
C ASP A 33 6.56 -2.84 -3.16
N LEU A 34 7.47 -2.66 -4.12
CA LEU A 34 7.95 -1.33 -4.53
C LEU A 34 6.80 -0.48 -5.10
N LYS A 35 5.98 -1.05 -6.00
CA LYS A 35 4.82 -0.37 -6.58
C LYS A 35 3.84 0.06 -5.48
N ARG A 36 3.51 -0.84 -4.56
CA ARG A 36 2.65 -0.53 -3.41
C ARG A 36 3.24 0.56 -2.53
N HIS A 37 4.54 0.53 -2.27
CA HIS A 37 5.23 1.58 -1.53
C HIS A 37 5.07 2.94 -2.22
N HIS A 38 5.32 2.98 -3.52
CA HIS A 38 5.21 4.20 -4.31
C HIS A 38 3.78 4.75 -4.34
N ASP A 39 2.79 3.88 -4.58
CA ASP A 39 1.38 4.28 -4.61
C ASP A 39 0.90 4.84 -3.26
N GLY A 40 1.45 4.35 -2.14
CA GLY A 40 1.12 4.84 -0.81
C GLY A 40 1.91 6.08 -0.36
N ALA A 41 3.19 6.16 -0.69
CA ALA A 41 4.10 7.20 -0.20
C ALA A 41 4.23 8.39 -1.15
N HIS A 42 4.26 8.13 -2.46
CA HIS A 42 4.67 9.08 -3.49
C HIS A 42 3.58 9.42 -4.52
N ALA A 43 2.46 8.68 -4.57
CA ALA A 43 1.36 9.03 -5.47
C ALA A 43 0.78 10.42 -5.14
N SER A 44 0.64 11.26 -6.17
CA SER A 44 0.01 12.58 -6.08
C SER A 44 -1.43 12.50 -5.58
N GLN A 45 -2.17 11.49 -6.06
CA GLN A 45 -3.50 11.15 -5.57
C GLN A 45 -3.48 9.79 -4.88
N ARG A 46 -3.57 9.80 -3.55
CA ARG A 46 -3.64 8.56 -2.77
C ARG A 46 -5.03 7.97 -2.90
N LYS A 47 -5.11 6.77 -3.46
CA LYS A 47 -6.36 6.00 -3.46
C LYS A 47 -6.75 5.67 -2.02
N VAL A 48 -7.94 6.09 -1.63
CA VAL A 48 -8.53 5.81 -0.32
C VAL A 48 -9.70 4.85 -0.48
N PHE A 49 -9.90 4.00 0.51
CA PHE A 49 -10.97 3.02 0.55
C PHE A 49 -11.78 3.23 1.82
N TRP A 50 -13.09 3.33 1.69
CA TRP A 50 -14.01 3.53 2.80
C TRP A 50 -14.76 2.24 3.12
N CYS A 51 -15.16 2.08 4.39
CA CYS A 51 -16.12 1.04 4.73
C CYS A 51 -17.52 1.46 4.29
N GLU A 52 -18.26 0.57 3.64
CA GLU A 52 -19.62 0.84 3.17
C GLU A 52 -20.69 0.49 4.22
N GLU A 53 -20.30 -0.16 5.32
CA GLU A 53 -21.23 -0.53 6.39
C GLU A 53 -21.85 0.71 7.07
N PRO A 54 -23.19 0.79 7.09
CA PRO A 54 -23.91 1.86 7.78
C PRO A 54 -23.52 1.90 9.27
N GLY A 55 -23.25 3.10 9.78
CA GLY A 55 -22.87 3.27 11.19
C GLY A 55 -21.42 2.88 11.53
N CYS A 56 -20.64 2.32 10.59
CA CYS A 56 -19.24 2.03 10.86
C CYS A 56 -18.44 3.33 11.05
N LYS A 57 -17.66 3.41 12.16
CA LYS A 57 -16.79 4.57 12.46
C LYS A 57 -15.77 4.88 11.35
N ARG A 58 -15.49 3.92 10.45
CA ARG A 58 -14.58 4.05 9.31
C ARG A 58 -15.30 4.16 7.95
N SER A 59 -16.60 4.40 7.97
CA SER A 59 -17.35 4.71 6.75
C SER A 59 -17.08 6.12 6.26
N ALA A 60 -17.39 6.36 4.99
CA ALA A 60 -17.31 7.70 4.40
C ALA A 60 -18.26 8.68 5.09
N ALA A 61 -19.44 8.21 5.52
CA ALA A 61 -20.47 9.02 6.15
C ALA A 61 -20.07 9.54 7.54
N ILE A 62 -19.36 8.72 8.34
CA ILE A 62 -18.92 9.10 9.70
C ILE A 62 -17.50 9.70 9.68
N GLY A 63 -16.75 9.48 8.59
CA GLY A 63 -15.64 10.34 8.18
C GLY A 63 -14.36 10.23 9.00
N ARG A 64 -14.15 9.22 9.86
CA ARG A 64 -12.94 9.21 10.72
C ARG A 64 -11.64 8.97 9.95
N ARG A 65 -11.51 7.81 9.30
CA ARG A 65 -10.23 7.38 8.72
C ARG A 65 -10.42 6.33 7.63
N PRO A 66 -10.10 6.66 6.37
CA PRO A 66 -10.13 5.68 5.30
C PRO A 66 -8.95 4.71 5.40
N PHE A 67 -9.07 3.59 4.69
CA PHE A 67 -8.00 2.65 4.48
C PHE A 67 -7.17 3.08 3.27
N ALA A 68 -5.85 2.98 3.38
CA ALA A 68 -4.95 3.24 2.25
C ALA A 68 -4.90 2.06 1.25
N ARG A 69 -5.46 0.90 1.62
CA ARG A 69 -5.39 -0.34 0.81
C ARG A 69 -6.68 -1.15 0.93
N LYS A 70 -7.05 -1.81 -0.18
CA LYS A 70 -8.26 -2.66 -0.26
C LYS A 70 -8.19 -3.89 0.64
N ASP A 71 -7.03 -4.55 0.74
CA ASP A 71 -6.89 -5.74 1.61
C ASP A 71 -7.11 -5.41 3.09
N LYS A 72 -6.69 -4.22 3.53
CA LYS A 72 -6.93 -3.73 4.90
C LYS A 72 -8.39 -3.37 5.15
N LEU A 73 -9.10 -2.88 4.14
CA LEU A 73 -10.56 -2.73 4.21
C LEU A 73 -11.23 -4.10 4.33
N MET A 74 -10.88 -5.08 3.49
CA MET A 74 -11.47 -6.42 3.54
C MET A 74 -11.23 -7.13 4.87
N ASP A 75 -10.01 -7.03 5.42
CA ASP A 75 -9.68 -7.57 6.74
C ASP A 75 -10.53 -6.91 7.84
N HIS A 76 -10.73 -5.59 7.75
CA HIS A 76 -11.62 -4.88 8.66
C HIS A 76 -13.07 -5.38 8.55
N VAL A 77 -13.59 -5.51 7.33
CA VAL A 77 -14.96 -5.97 7.10
C VAL A 77 -15.15 -7.39 7.65
N ARG A 78 -14.23 -8.30 7.36
CA ARG A 78 -14.26 -9.67 7.87
C ARG A 78 -14.23 -9.75 9.39
N LYS A 79 -13.47 -8.88 10.06
CA LYS A 79 -13.32 -8.93 11.53
C LYS A 79 -14.43 -8.21 12.28
N MET A 80 -14.99 -7.15 11.70
CA MET A 80 -15.91 -6.25 12.41
C MET A 80 -17.37 -6.47 12.02
N HIS A 81 -17.63 -6.97 10.80
CA HIS A 81 -18.97 -6.99 10.21
C HIS A 81 -19.42 -8.39 9.77
N ILE A 82 -18.47 -9.32 9.57
CA ILE A 82 -18.78 -10.73 9.33
C ILE A 82 -18.59 -11.47 10.66
N LYS A 83 -19.68 -12.00 11.20
CA LYS A 83 -19.67 -12.92 12.35
C LYS A 83 -19.63 -14.36 11.87
#